data_AF-A0A9X1S7W1-F1
#
_entry.id   AF-A0A9X1S7W1-F1
#
_cell.length_a   1.000
_cell.length_b   1.000
_cell.length_c   1.000
_cell.angle_alpha   90.00
_cell.angle_beta   90.00
_cell.angle_gamma   90.00
#
_symmetry.space_group_name_H-M   'P 1'
#
loop_
_entity.id
_entity.type
_entity.pdbx_description
1 polymer ?
#
loop_
_entity_poly.entity_id
_entity_poly.type
_entity_poly.pdbx_seq_one_letter_code
_entity_poly.pdbx_strand_id
1 'polypeptide(L)'
;MDRLLSHLAHLEITSPDVDASTRFYVEKFGMRLVDSIDGVSYLRCWGDYYRYSLVVRPGAEPSLANMAWRTASEEALGAAAASIEAAGVQGEWVSGGHAHGKAYQFTGPYGHPMKLFYEVENYVAEPGFESSYPDRPERRSSHAAAPRFLDHVTIAASDVRGFAEWYNRALGFRIMAFTTLDEAPITVFSVLTTNEKSHDLGVVMDTSDCAGRVNHIAFWVDTHEDLLRTADVLMENGTAMEYGPSIHGIGEQNFLYFREPSGLRVELNSGGYRNYVPDWEARSWKPSLGSNNFYRNGAMPHSMTESFPLADGFTATEEGASEEMKQALLNPYAEHGRG
;
A
#
# COMPACT_ATOMS: atom_id res chain seq x y z
N MET A 1 -18.48 5.94 17.12
CA MET A 1 -17.44 6.97 16.88
C MET A 1 -17.70 7.52 15.50
N ASP A 2 -17.61 8.83 15.33
CA ASP A 2 -17.66 9.43 14.00
C ASP A 2 -16.44 8.97 13.20
N ARG A 3 -16.63 8.74 11.89
CA ARG A 3 -15.59 8.29 10.99
C ARG A 3 -14.53 9.39 10.88
N LEU A 4 -13.30 9.13 11.33
CA LEU A 4 -12.21 10.10 11.29
C LEU A 4 -11.60 10.21 9.88
N LEU A 5 -11.32 9.05 9.28
CA LEU A 5 -10.64 8.96 7.98
C LEU A 5 -11.61 8.50 6.88
N SER A 6 -11.45 9.10 5.69
CA SER A 6 -12.18 8.71 4.49
C SER A 6 -11.44 7.60 3.75
N HIS A 7 -10.22 7.84 3.31
CA HIS A 7 -9.40 6.90 2.53
C HIS A 7 -7.95 7.38 2.42
N LEU A 8 -7.07 6.49 1.97
CA LEU A 8 -5.73 6.82 1.52
C LEU A 8 -5.84 7.65 0.24
N ALA A 9 -5.35 8.89 0.28
CA ALA A 9 -5.54 9.85 -0.81
C ALA A 9 -4.34 9.93 -1.75
N HIS A 10 -3.11 9.84 -1.21
CA HIS A 10 -1.90 9.72 -2.01
C HIS A 10 -0.75 9.11 -1.20
N LEU A 11 0.26 8.64 -1.91
CA LEU A 11 1.53 8.19 -1.33
C LEU A 11 2.68 9.07 -1.81
N GLU A 12 3.65 9.29 -0.95
CA GLU A 12 4.89 9.96 -1.28
C GLU A 12 6.03 8.95 -1.07
N ILE A 13 6.80 8.67 -2.13
CA ILE A 13 7.94 7.75 -2.10
C ILE A 13 9.23 8.48 -2.48
N THR A 14 10.36 8.01 -1.96
CA THR A 14 11.67 8.45 -2.43
C THR A 14 12.22 7.56 -3.53
N SER A 15 13.01 8.12 -4.43
CA SER A 15 13.76 7.38 -5.44
C SER A 15 15.15 8.00 -5.64
N PRO A 16 16.21 7.16 -5.83
CA PRO A 16 17.54 7.64 -6.21
C PRO A 16 17.56 8.25 -7.62
N ASP A 17 16.62 7.88 -8.48
CA ASP A 17 16.45 8.43 -9.82
C ASP A 17 14.97 8.69 -10.09
N VAL A 18 14.53 9.91 -9.74
CA VAL A 18 13.13 10.34 -9.92
C VAL A 18 12.73 10.29 -11.38
N ASP A 19 13.62 10.61 -12.32
CA ASP A 19 13.32 10.60 -13.75
C ASP A 19 13.10 9.17 -14.26
N ALA A 20 13.89 8.21 -13.81
CA ALA A 20 13.70 6.80 -14.14
C ALA A 20 12.37 6.26 -13.60
N SER A 21 12.07 6.51 -12.32
CA SER A 21 10.78 6.10 -11.72
C SER A 21 9.60 6.79 -12.43
N THR A 22 9.69 8.09 -12.69
CA THR A 22 8.64 8.85 -13.40
C THR A 22 8.39 8.28 -14.79
N ARG A 23 9.46 8.03 -15.56
CA ARG A 23 9.39 7.43 -16.89
C ARG A 23 8.73 6.06 -16.86
N PHE A 24 9.07 5.22 -15.87
CA PHE A 24 8.41 3.94 -15.67
C PHE A 24 6.90 4.08 -15.45
N TYR A 25 6.50 4.94 -14.51
CA TYR A 25 5.09 5.12 -14.18
C TYR A 25 4.28 5.70 -15.34
N VAL A 26 4.89 6.55 -16.16
CA VAL A 26 4.22 7.15 -17.34
C VAL A 26 4.18 6.17 -18.52
N GLU A 27 5.33 5.64 -18.93
CA GLU A 27 5.48 4.92 -20.21
C GLU A 27 5.17 3.42 -20.11
N LYS A 28 5.34 2.80 -18.94
CA LYS A 28 5.10 1.36 -18.76
C LYS A 28 3.85 1.09 -17.93
N PHE A 29 3.64 1.85 -16.87
CA PHE A 29 2.51 1.66 -15.96
C PHE A 29 1.25 2.44 -16.38
N GLY A 30 1.43 3.55 -17.11
CA GLY A 30 0.33 4.32 -17.68
C GLY A 30 -0.39 5.27 -16.72
N MET A 31 0.30 5.71 -15.66
CA MET A 31 -0.09 6.91 -14.90
C MET A 31 0.22 8.16 -15.72
N ARG A 32 -0.33 9.30 -15.31
CA ARG A 32 -0.02 10.59 -15.94
C ARG A 32 0.70 11.50 -14.96
N LEU A 33 1.82 12.07 -15.41
CA LEU A 33 2.50 13.17 -14.75
C LEU A 33 1.64 14.43 -14.88
N VAL A 34 1.24 15.01 -13.75
CA VAL A 34 0.44 16.25 -13.71
C VAL A 34 1.28 17.47 -13.38
N ASP A 35 2.29 17.31 -12.54
CA ASP A 35 3.18 18.40 -12.15
C ASP A 35 4.60 17.86 -11.95
N SER A 36 5.58 18.71 -12.22
CA SER A 36 6.98 18.48 -11.85
C SER A 36 7.50 19.77 -11.21
N ILE A 37 7.84 19.70 -9.93
CA ILE A 37 8.20 20.87 -9.11
C ILE A 37 9.45 20.51 -8.33
N ASP A 38 10.52 21.30 -8.48
CA ASP A 38 11.75 21.17 -7.71
C ASP A 38 12.36 19.74 -7.67
N GLY A 39 12.29 19.02 -8.81
CA GLY A 39 12.77 17.65 -8.93
C GLY A 39 11.84 16.59 -8.31
N VAL A 40 10.60 16.95 -7.98
CA VAL A 40 9.54 16.06 -7.50
C VAL A 40 8.50 15.87 -8.60
N SER A 41 8.13 14.63 -8.87
CA SER A 41 7.10 14.26 -9.83
C SER A 41 5.79 13.94 -9.14
N TYR A 42 4.69 14.53 -9.63
CA TYR A 42 3.33 14.28 -9.15
C TYR A 42 2.57 13.52 -10.24
N LEU A 43 2.17 12.29 -9.93
CA LEU A 43 1.52 11.39 -10.86
C LEU A 43 0.13 11.02 -10.39
N ARG A 44 -0.77 10.74 -11.33
CA ARG A 44 -2.13 10.31 -11.02
C ARG A 44 -2.57 9.07 -11.78
N CYS A 45 -3.39 8.27 -11.13
CA CYS A 45 -4.22 7.25 -11.76
C CYS A 45 -5.40 7.94 -12.49
N TRP A 46 -5.93 7.29 -13.52
CA TRP A 46 -6.91 7.98 -14.38
C TRP A 46 -8.29 8.14 -13.73
N GLY A 47 -8.64 7.27 -12.80
CA GLY A 47 -9.89 7.35 -12.06
C GLY A 47 -9.84 8.26 -10.83
N ASP A 48 -8.66 8.59 -10.29
CA ASP A 48 -8.56 9.34 -9.03
C ASP A 48 -9.12 10.75 -9.14
N TYR A 49 -9.90 11.19 -8.15
CA TYR A 49 -10.60 12.47 -8.22
C TYR A 49 -9.75 13.67 -7.84
N TYR A 50 -8.60 13.46 -7.19
CA TYR A 50 -7.70 14.53 -6.77
C TYR A 50 -6.54 14.70 -7.74
N ARG A 51 -5.83 15.81 -7.59
CA ARG A 51 -4.77 16.21 -8.52
C ARG A 51 -3.71 15.12 -8.73
N TYR A 52 -3.32 14.38 -7.69
CA TYR A 52 -2.34 13.30 -7.80
C TYR A 52 -2.62 12.15 -6.82
N SER A 53 -2.07 10.98 -7.15
CA SER A 53 -2.17 9.72 -6.39
C SER A 53 -0.80 9.28 -5.84
N LEU A 54 0.28 9.60 -6.57
CA LEU A 54 1.65 9.24 -6.22
C LEU A 54 2.56 10.45 -6.39
N VAL A 55 3.44 10.66 -5.42
CA VAL A 55 4.51 11.66 -5.47
C VAL A 55 5.85 10.92 -5.40
N VAL A 56 6.71 11.14 -6.39
CA VAL A 56 8.07 10.59 -6.42
C VAL A 56 9.04 11.73 -6.20
N ARG A 57 9.84 11.66 -5.13
CA ARG A 57 10.81 12.70 -4.77
C ARG A 57 12.23 12.16 -4.64
N PRO A 58 13.25 13.02 -4.69
CA PRO A 58 14.63 12.59 -4.52
C PRO A 58 14.86 11.99 -3.14
N GLY A 59 15.60 10.88 -3.09
CA GLY A 59 16.17 10.31 -1.87
C GLY A 59 17.22 9.27 -2.23
N ALA A 60 18.13 8.95 -1.31
CA ALA A 60 19.24 8.04 -1.60
C ALA A 60 18.80 6.61 -1.94
N GLU A 61 17.63 6.20 -1.45
CA GLU A 61 17.08 4.84 -1.52
C GLU A 61 15.56 4.89 -1.72
N PRO A 62 14.94 3.80 -2.23
CA PRO A 62 13.49 3.66 -2.19
C PRO A 62 12.98 3.62 -0.74
N SER A 63 12.01 4.48 -0.41
CA SER A 63 11.36 4.49 0.91
C SER A 63 9.99 5.16 0.85
N LEU A 64 9.22 5.01 1.93
CA LEU A 64 7.98 5.76 2.14
C LEU A 64 8.29 7.11 2.79
N ALA A 65 8.13 8.19 2.05
CA ALA A 65 8.27 9.54 2.57
C ALA A 65 7.01 10.01 3.32
N ASN A 66 5.83 9.59 2.87
CA ASN A 66 4.57 9.86 3.57
C ASN A 66 3.42 8.97 3.05
N MET A 67 2.54 8.52 3.94
CA MET A 67 1.20 8.05 3.56
C MET A 67 0.14 9.08 3.97
N ALA A 68 -0.56 9.60 2.98
CA ALA A 68 -1.44 10.75 3.17
C ALA A 68 -2.92 10.33 3.12
N TRP A 69 -3.65 10.63 4.18
CA TRP A 69 -5.02 10.19 4.40
C TRP A 69 -5.96 11.39 4.43
N ARG A 70 -7.02 11.32 3.62
CA ARG A 70 -8.05 12.34 3.65
C ARG A 70 -9.01 12.07 4.81
N THR A 71 -9.27 13.05 5.66
CA THR A 71 -10.25 12.94 6.74
C THR A 71 -11.68 13.04 6.22
N ALA A 72 -12.65 12.57 7.00
CA ALA A 72 -14.06 12.54 6.57
C ALA A 72 -14.69 13.95 6.52
N SER A 73 -14.19 14.88 7.35
CA SER A 73 -14.56 16.29 7.38
C SER A 73 -13.39 17.15 7.89
N GLU A 74 -13.54 18.47 7.81
CA GLU A 74 -12.59 19.42 8.40
C GLU A 74 -12.56 19.26 9.93
N GLU A 75 -13.70 19.03 10.57
CA GLU A 75 -13.78 18.77 12.02
C GLU A 75 -13.10 17.45 12.39
N ALA A 76 -13.24 16.42 11.53
CA ALA A 76 -12.57 15.14 11.73
C ALA A 76 -11.03 15.25 11.67
N LEU A 77 -10.48 16.24 10.96
CA LEU A 77 -9.04 16.52 10.95
C LEU A 77 -8.55 16.95 12.33
N GLY A 78 -9.26 17.89 12.97
CA GLY A 78 -8.95 18.29 14.35
C GLY A 78 -9.15 17.16 15.35
N ALA A 79 -10.22 16.37 15.22
CA ALA A 79 -10.50 15.24 16.09
C ALA A 79 -9.45 14.12 15.94
N ALA A 80 -9.01 13.82 14.72
CA ALA A 80 -7.97 12.83 14.48
C ALA A 80 -6.62 13.25 15.07
N ALA A 81 -6.22 14.52 14.91
CA ALA A 81 -5.00 15.06 15.51
C ALA A 81 -5.04 14.94 17.05
N ALA A 82 -6.12 15.36 17.69
CA ALA A 82 -6.30 15.24 19.14
C ALA A 82 -6.28 13.78 19.63
N SER A 83 -6.85 12.87 18.84
CA SER A 83 -6.85 11.43 19.15
C SER A 83 -5.45 10.82 19.08
N ILE A 84 -4.63 11.22 18.08
CA ILE A 84 -3.23 10.81 17.96
C ILE A 84 -2.41 11.31 19.16
N GLU A 85 -2.58 12.58 19.55
CA GLU A 85 -1.90 13.17 20.71
C GLU A 85 -2.29 12.48 22.01
N ALA A 86 -3.58 12.18 22.20
CA ALA A 86 -4.08 11.43 23.35
C ALA A 86 -3.55 9.97 23.37
N ALA A 87 -3.23 9.41 22.21
CA ALA A 87 -2.59 8.11 22.06
C ALA A 87 -1.05 8.15 22.22
N GLY A 88 -0.48 9.29 22.63
CA GLY A 88 0.92 9.44 23.01
C GLY A 88 1.87 9.79 21.86
N VAL A 89 1.36 10.10 20.67
CA VAL A 89 2.18 10.50 19.52
C VAL A 89 2.00 11.99 19.26
N GLN A 90 3.11 12.72 19.21
CA GLN A 90 3.09 14.13 18.86
C GLN A 90 3.25 14.30 17.35
N GLY A 91 2.59 15.30 16.80
CA GLY A 91 2.71 15.70 15.41
C GLY A 91 2.81 17.21 15.29
N GLU A 92 2.72 17.70 14.06
CA GLU A 92 2.82 19.11 13.74
C GLU A 92 1.74 19.52 12.74
N TRP A 93 1.22 20.73 12.93
CA TRP A 93 0.35 21.35 11.95
C TRP A 93 1.19 22.06 10.90
N VAL A 94 0.96 21.71 9.64
CA VAL A 94 1.57 22.35 8.48
C VAL A 94 0.52 23.08 7.67
N SER A 95 0.92 24.16 7.00
CA SER A 95 0.02 25.00 6.19
C SER A 95 -0.60 24.26 5.01
N GLY A 96 0.00 23.14 4.59
CA GLY A 96 -0.44 22.31 3.49
C GLY A 96 0.73 21.92 2.59
N GLY A 97 0.40 21.36 1.42
CA GLY A 97 1.36 20.94 0.41
C GLY A 97 0.85 21.30 -0.97
N HIS A 98 1.54 20.82 -2.01
CA HIS A 98 1.06 21.02 -3.38
C HIS A 98 -0.36 20.47 -3.52
N ALA A 99 -1.32 21.30 -3.94
CA ALA A 99 -2.72 20.93 -4.19
C ALA A 99 -3.52 20.32 -3.00
N HIS A 100 -3.08 20.51 -1.75
CA HIS A 100 -3.90 20.23 -0.56
C HIS A 100 -3.69 21.29 0.52
N GLY A 101 -4.74 21.56 1.28
CA GLY A 101 -4.73 22.56 2.36
C GLY A 101 -4.04 22.09 3.63
N LYS A 102 -4.38 22.73 4.73
CA LYS A 102 -3.83 22.49 6.07
C LYS A 102 -3.81 21.00 6.40
N ALA A 103 -2.71 20.55 6.98
CA ALA A 103 -2.52 19.15 7.31
C ALA A 103 -1.89 18.96 8.70
N TYR A 104 -2.10 17.79 9.28
CA TYR A 104 -1.44 17.33 10.50
C TYR A 104 -0.48 16.20 10.12
N GLN A 105 0.81 16.39 10.37
CA GLN A 105 1.86 15.41 10.09
C GLN A 105 2.38 14.79 11.38
N PHE A 106 2.61 13.50 11.37
CA PHE A 106 3.16 12.78 12.51
C PHE A 106 3.89 11.53 12.06
N THR A 107 4.73 10.98 12.93
CA THR A 107 5.35 9.67 12.74
C THR A 107 4.67 8.68 13.67
N GLY A 108 4.08 7.61 13.10
CA GLY A 108 3.44 6.55 13.87
C GLY A 108 4.43 5.83 14.79
N PRO A 109 3.94 5.04 15.76
CA PRO A 109 4.78 4.39 16.77
C PRO A 109 5.81 3.39 16.19
N TYR A 110 5.63 2.96 14.94
CA TYR A 110 6.54 2.05 14.22
C TYR A 110 7.43 2.76 13.19
N GLY A 111 7.49 4.10 13.23
CA GLY A 111 8.41 4.92 12.44
C GLY A 111 7.87 5.44 11.10
N HIS A 112 6.62 5.13 10.74
CA HIS A 112 6.08 5.52 9.44
C HIS A 112 5.51 6.95 9.44
N PRO A 113 5.94 7.82 8.51
CA PRO A 113 5.42 9.17 8.39
C PRO A 113 4.01 9.17 7.78
N MET A 114 3.11 9.94 8.39
CA MET A 114 1.73 10.10 7.95
C MET A 114 1.33 11.56 7.87
N LYS A 115 0.35 11.84 7.01
CA LYS A 115 -0.24 13.17 6.83
C LYS A 115 -1.75 13.05 6.77
N LEU A 116 -2.44 13.79 7.63
CA LEU A 116 -3.90 13.91 7.60
C LEU A 116 -4.30 15.27 7.06
N PHE A 117 -5.26 15.31 6.14
CA PHE A 117 -5.77 16.57 5.57
C PHE A 117 -7.23 16.41 5.14
N TYR A 118 -7.94 17.52 4.93
CA TYR A 118 -9.31 17.51 4.41
C TYR A 118 -9.45 18.25 3.08
N GLU A 119 -8.98 19.50 3.04
CA GLU A 119 -8.97 20.35 1.86
C GLU A 119 -8.01 19.81 0.80
N VAL A 120 -8.52 19.57 -0.40
CA VAL A 120 -7.74 19.04 -1.53
C VAL A 120 -8.33 19.51 -2.85
N GLU A 121 -7.45 19.77 -3.81
CA GLU A 121 -7.85 20.16 -5.16
C GLU A 121 -8.39 18.95 -5.93
N ASN A 122 -9.60 19.09 -6.49
CA ASN A 122 -10.12 18.12 -7.45
C ASN A 122 -9.39 18.29 -8.78
N TYR A 123 -9.06 17.16 -9.42
CA TYR A 123 -8.46 17.18 -10.73
C TYR A 123 -9.46 17.58 -11.81
N VAL A 124 -9.00 18.39 -12.76
CA VAL A 124 -9.72 18.73 -13.99
C VAL A 124 -8.84 18.32 -15.17
N ALA A 125 -9.38 17.50 -16.08
CA ALA A 125 -8.63 17.04 -17.24
C ALA A 125 -8.17 18.19 -18.14
N GLU A 126 -6.90 18.14 -18.53
CA GLU A 126 -6.36 18.97 -19.59
C GLU A 126 -6.97 18.59 -20.96
N PRO A 127 -6.96 19.52 -21.94
CA PRO A 127 -7.43 19.26 -23.29
C PRO A 127 -6.80 18.01 -23.93
N GLY A 128 -7.63 17.12 -24.45
CA GLY A 128 -7.26 15.82 -25.04
C GLY A 128 -7.38 14.62 -24.08
N PHE A 129 -7.44 14.88 -22.77
CA PHE A 129 -7.58 13.86 -21.73
C PHE A 129 -8.98 13.81 -21.12
N GLU A 130 -9.91 14.66 -21.57
CA GLU A 130 -11.27 14.66 -21.06
C GLU A 130 -11.95 13.31 -21.30
N SER A 131 -12.77 12.91 -20.34
CA SER A 131 -13.66 11.77 -20.53
C SER A 131 -14.93 12.18 -21.26
N SER A 132 -15.50 11.27 -22.04
CA SER A 132 -16.89 11.38 -22.48
C SER A 132 -17.90 11.13 -21.36
N TYR A 133 -17.46 10.65 -20.19
CA TYR A 133 -18.30 10.35 -19.04
C TYR A 133 -18.16 11.46 -17.98
N PRO A 134 -19.28 12.02 -17.48
CA PRO A 134 -19.27 13.23 -16.65
C PRO A 134 -18.69 13.04 -15.25
N ASP A 135 -18.71 11.82 -14.72
CA ASP A 135 -18.23 11.43 -13.40
C ASP A 135 -16.80 10.89 -13.42
N ARG A 136 -16.18 10.82 -14.61
CA ARG A 136 -14.82 10.32 -14.76
C ARG A 136 -13.83 11.49 -14.84
N PRO A 137 -12.87 11.61 -13.91
CA PRO A 137 -11.94 12.74 -13.89
C PRO A 137 -11.10 12.90 -15.17
N GLU A 138 -10.81 11.79 -15.86
CA GLU A 138 -10.21 11.81 -17.21
C GLU A 138 -10.53 10.53 -18.00
N ARG A 139 -10.19 10.48 -19.29
CA ARG A 139 -10.24 9.25 -20.08
C ARG A 139 -9.26 8.19 -19.57
N ARG A 140 -9.60 6.90 -19.74
CA ARG A 140 -8.69 5.79 -19.40
C ARG A 140 -7.40 5.90 -20.23
N SER A 141 -6.27 5.66 -19.58
CA SER A 141 -4.96 5.52 -20.23
C SER A 141 -4.97 4.35 -21.25
N SER A 142 -4.23 4.51 -22.35
CA SER A 142 -4.12 3.50 -23.40
C SER A 142 -3.12 2.38 -23.08
N HIS A 143 -2.42 2.47 -21.95
CA HIS A 143 -1.48 1.45 -21.50
C HIS A 143 -2.22 0.19 -21.00
N ALA A 144 -1.50 -0.94 -20.98
CA ALA A 144 -2.03 -2.21 -20.50
C ALA A 144 -2.40 -2.16 -19.02
N ALA A 145 -1.48 -1.66 -18.18
CA ALA A 145 -1.71 -1.44 -16.75
C ALA A 145 -2.80 -0.39 -16.50
N ALA A 146 -2.56 0.87 -16.84
CA ALA A 146 -3.55 1.95 -16.75
C ALA A 146 -4.33 1.91 -15.42
N PRO A 147 -3.64 2.04 -14.26
CA PRO A 147 -4.28 1.95 -12.95
C PRO A 147 -5.40 2.98 -12.82
N ARG A 148 -6.56 2.54 -12.34
CA ARG A 148 -7.72 3.42 -12.16
C ARG A 148 -7.62 4.21 -10.87
N PHE A 149 -7.21 3.57 -9.77
CA PHE A 149 -7.11 4.22 -8.47
C PHE A 149 -5.82 3.80 -7.75
N LEU A 150 -5.29 4.67 -6.91
CA LEU A 150 -4.49 4.22 -5.77
C LEU A 150 -5.33 3.29 -4.90
N ASP A 151 -4.76 2.17 -4.48
CA ASP A 151 -5.50 1.18 -3.70
C ASP A 151 -5.11 1.19 -2.23
N HIS A 152 -3.87 0.82 -1.94
CA HIS A 152 -3.37 0.67 -0.58
C HIS A 152 -1.85 0.80 -0.49
N VAL A 153 -1.35 0.82 0.74
CA VAL A 153 0.08 0.68 1.06
C VAL A 153 0.25 -0.43 2.07
N THR A 154 1.29 -1.24 1.92
CA THR A 154 1.68 -2.24 2.93
C THR A 154 3.02 -1.85 3.52
N ILE A 155 3.09 -1.79 4.84
CA ILE A 155 4.27 -1.36 5.59
C ILE A 155 4.78 -2.42 6.55
N ALA A 156 6.01 -2.25 7.02
CA ALA A 156 6.70 -3.19 7.89
C ALA A 156 6.64 -2.74 9.36
N ALA A 157 6.37 -3.66 10.29
CA ALA A 157 6.36 -3.39 11.71
C ALA A 157 6.85 -4.61 12.52
N SER A 158 7.54 -4.35 13.63
CA SER A 158 8.05 -5.38 14.54
C SER A 158 6.99 -6.01 15.46
N ASP A 159 5.82 -5.36 15.59
CA ASP A 159 4.64 -5.92 16.25
C ASP A 159 3.39 -5.59 15.44
N VAL A 160 2.97 -6.56 14.63
CA VAL A 160 1.82 -6.46 13.73
C VAL A 160 0.50 -6.22 14.47
N ARG A 161 0.31 -6.84 15.65
CA ARG A 161 -0.92 -6.68 16.42
C ARG A 161 -0.95 -5.33 17.13
N GLY A 162 0.14 -4.96 17.79
CA GLY A 162 0.28 -3.65 18.42
C GLY A 162 0.09 -2.51 17.41
N PHE A 163 0.63 -2.67 16.19
CA PHE A 163 0.38 -1.78 15.06
C PHE A 163 -1.12 -1.66 14.79
N ALA A 164 -1.77 -2.79 14.46
CA ALA A 164 -3.16 -2.77 14.05
C ALA A 164 -4.08 -2.19 15.14
N GLU A 165 -3.84 -2.54 16.39
CA GLU A 165 -4.61 -2.07 17.53
C GLU A 165 -4.40 -0.58 17.82
N TRP A 166 -3.18 -0.05 17.68
CA TRP A 166 -2.93 1.37 17.85
C TRP A 166 -3.69 2.19 16.79
N TYR A 167 -3.62 1.78 15.53
CA TYR A 167 -4.32 2.44 14.42
C TYR A 167 -5.85 2.33 14.53
N ASN A 168 -6.36 1.19 15.01
CA ASN A 168 -7.79 1.05 15.32
C ASN A 168 -8.23 2.03 16.42
N ARG A 169 -7.50 2.10 17.55
CA ARG A 169 -7.88 2.97 18.67
C ARG A 169 -7.68 4.45 18.36
N ALA A 170 -6.56 4.83 17.76
CA ALA A 170 -6.19 6.23 17.54
C ALA A 170 -6.93 6.85 16.35
N LEU A 171 -7.15 6.09 15.27
CA LEU A 171 -7.66 6.62 14.01
C LEU A 171 -8.91 5.93 13.49
N GLY A 172 -9.43 4.92 14.20
CA GLY A 172 -10.67 4.25 13.85
C GLY A 172 -10.55 3.30 12.67
N PHE A 173 -9.33 2.88 12.29
CA PHE A 173 -9.16 1.84 11.26
C PHE A 173 -9.89 0.57 11.68
N ARG A 174 -10.65 -0.03 10.76
CA ARG A 174 -11.26 -1.34 10.97
C ARG A 174 -10.20 -2.40 10.67
N ILE A 175 -9.97 -3.31 11.61
CA ILE A 175 -9.07 -4.43 11.43
C ILE A 175 -9.86 -5.54 10.71
N MET A 176 -9.39 -5.92 9.51
CA MET A 176 -10.15 -6.83 8.64
C MET A 176 -9.73 -8.28 8.84
N ALA A 177 -8.43 -8.54 8.96
CA ALA A 177 -7.90 -9.86 9.20
C ALA A 177 -6.47 -9.83 9.80
N PHE A 178 -6.06 -10.97 10.34
CA PHE A 178 -4.68 -11.28 10.74
C PHE A 178 -4.25 -12.59 10.12
N THR A 179 -2.96 -12.75 9.81
CA THR A 179 -2.33 -14.05 9.56
C THR A 179 -1.42 -14.38 10.72
N THR A 180 -1.66 -15.51 11.39
CA THR A 180 -0.78 -16.06 12.43
C THR A 180 -0.19 -17.37 11.95
N LEU A 181 1.11 -17.59 12.21
CA LEU A 181 1.79 -18.82 11.80
C LEU A 181 1.08 -20.07 12.33
N ASP A 182 1.19 -21.16 11.59
CA ASP A 182 0.57 -22.43 11.97
C ASP A 182 1.20 -23.03 13.22
N GLU A 183 2.53 -22.93 13.31
CA GLU A 183 3.41 -23.59 14.28
C GLU A 183 3.74 -22.71 15.49
N ALA A 184 3.49 -21.40 15.40
CA ALA A 184 3.85 -20.45 16.45
C ALA A 184 2.77 -19.37 16.60
N PRO A 185 2.54 -18.83 17.82
CA PRO A 185 1.59 -17.74 18.06
C PRO A 185 2.15 -16.38 17.60
N ILE A 186 2.75 -16.33 16.41
CA ILE A 186 3.39 -15.16 15.83
C ILE A 186 2.50 -14.65 14.69
N THR A 187 2.00 -13.42 14.82
CA THR A 187 1.18 -12.77 13.79
C THR A 187 2.08 -12.06 12.80
N VAL A 188 2.07 -12.50 11.55
CA VAL A 188 3.00 -12.05 10.50
C VAL A 188 2.42 -11.04 9.52
N PHE A 189 1.09 -10.91 9.50
CA PHE A 189 0.40 -9.99 8.59
C PHE A 189 -0.93 -9.52 9.17
N SER A 190 -1.32 -8.29 8.85
CA SER A 190 -2.68 -7.77 9.09
C SER A 190 -3.07 -6.78 8.01
N VAL A 191 -4.38 -6.63 7.83
CA VAL A 191 -5.00 -5.72 6.87
C VAL A 191 -6.04 -4.86 7.58
N LEU A 192 -5.98 -3.55 7.32
CA LEU A 192 -6.83 -2.53 7.93
C LEU A 192 -7.46 -1.64 6.86
N THR A 193 -8.68 -1.17 7.12
CA THR A 193 -9.43 -0.32 6.20
C THR A 193 -10.09 0.87 6.91
N THR A 194 -10.28 1.96 6.18
CA THR A 194 -11.10 3.11 6.60
C THR A 194 -12.46 3.14 5.91
N ASN A 195 -12.72 2.19 5.01
CA ASN A 195 -13.88 2.14 4.15
C ASN A 195 -14.40 0.68 3.98
N GLU A 196 -15.05 0.38 2.87
CA GLU A 196 -15.62 -0.93 2.57
C GLU A 196 -14.63 -1.92 1.93
N LYS A 197 -13.45 -1.50 1.48
CA LYS A 197 -12.44 -2.38 0.88
C LYS A 197 -11.92 -3.41 1.90
N SER A 198 -11.30 -4.47 1.39
CA SER A 198 -10.48 -5.39 2.22
C SER A 198 -9.42 -4.62 3.02
N HIS A 199 -8.71 -3.69 2.39
CA HIS A 199 -7.79 -2.79 3.07
C HIS A 199 -7.41 -1.56 2.26
N ASP A 200 -7.03 -0.52 3.00
CA ASP A 200 -6.25 0.61 2.52
C ASP A 200 -4.81 0.56 3.09
N LEU A 201 -4.60 -0.24 4.16
CA LEU A 201 -3.34 -0.35 4.90
C LEU A 201 -3.05 -1.82 5.25
N GLY A 202 -1.97 -2.36 4.69
CA GLY A 202 -1.39 -3.63 5.09
C GLY A 202 -0.24 -3.43 6.08
N VAL A 203 -0.02 -4.41 6.95
CA VAL A 203 1.17 -4.46 7.80
C VAL A 203 1.77 -5.86 7.79
N VAL A 204 3.05 -5.96 7.48
CA VAL A 204 3.84 -7.20 7.51
C VAL A 204 4.84 -7.16 8.66
N MET A 205 5.13 -8.33 9.23
CA MET A 205 6.18 -8.45 10.25
C MET A 205 7.54 -8.06 9.67
N ASP A 206 8.28 -7.27 10.43
CA ASP A 206 9.67 -6.92 10.14
C ASP A 206 10.50 -7.00 11.42
N THR A 207 11.54 -7.84 11.39
CA THR A 207 12.46 -8.05 12.52
C THR A 207 13.78 -7.30 12.36
N SER A 208 13.91 -6.46 11.32
CA SER A 208 15.02 -5.51 11.21
C SER A 208 14.96 -4.44 12.31
N ASP A 209 16.09 -3.77 12.52
CA ASP A 209 16.22 -2.63 13.42
C ASP A 209 15.84 -1.30 12.77
N CYS A 210 15.44 -1.32 11.49
CA CYS A 210 15.09 -0.15 10.72
C CYS A 210 13.57 0.10 10.77
N ALA A 211 13.18 1.17 11.45
CA ALA A 211 11.79 1.58 11.58
C ALA A 211 11.26 2.25 10.30
N GLY A 212 9.93 2.30 10.14
CA GLY A 212 9.28 3.09 9.09
C GLY A 212 9.34 2.50 7.67
N ARG A 213 9.73 1.23 7.54
CA ARG A 213 9.89 0.58 6.22
C ARG A 213 8.57 0.28 5.53
N VAL A 214 8.58 0.27 4.20
CA VAL A 214 7.44 -0.04 3.32
C VAL A 214 7.67 -1.35 2.58
N ASN A 215 6.68 -2.22 2.50
CA ASN A 215 6.76 -3.46 1.72
C ASN A 215 6.38 -3.24 0.26
N HIS A 216 5.25 -2.56 0.00
CA HIS A 216 4.82 -2.20 -1.34
C HIS A 216 3.78 -1.06 -1.34
N ILE A 217 3.63 -0.45 -2.51
CA ILE A 217 2.51 0.43 -2.85
C ILE A 217 1.62 -0.27 -3.89
N ALA A 218 0.31 -0.07 -3.83
CA ALA A 218 -0.64 -0.82 -4.63
C ALA A 218 -1.63 0.06 -5.38
N PHE A 219 -1.97 -0.37 -6.61
CA PHE A 219 -2.92 0.30 -7.48
C PHE A 219 -3.97 -0.68 -8.00
N TRP A 220 -5.18 -0.18 -8.23
CA TRP A 220 -6.33 -1.00 -8.61
C TRP A 220 -6.71 -0.81 -10.09
N VAL A 221 -7.04 -1.91 -10.76
CA VAL A 221 -7.63 -1.96 -12.11
C VAL A 221 -8.96 -2.71 -12.13
N ASP A 222 -9.73 -2.50 -13.20
CA ASP A 222 -11.14 -2.92 -13.25
C ASP A 222 -11.34 -4.44 -13.28
N THR A 223 -10.42 -5.21 -13.88
CA THR A 223 -10.58 -6.68 -14.00
C THR A 223 -9.29 -7.47 -13.77
N HIS A 224 -9.43 -8.77 -13.52
CA HIS A 224 -8.30 -9.70 -13.41
C HIS A 224 -7.53 -9.81 -14.74
N GLU A 225 -8.20 -9.74 -15.89
CA GLU A 225 -7.55 -9.81 -17.20
C GLU A 225 -6.61 -8.62 -17.46
N ASP A 226 -6.86 -7.46 -16.84
CA ASP A 226 -5.94 -6.33 -16.91
C ASP A 226 -4.60 -6.66 -16.23
N LEU A 227 -4.57 -7.49 -15.18
CA LEU A 227 -3.31 -7.98 -14.58
C LEU A 227 -2.57 -8.88 -15.56
N LEU A 228 -3.26 -9.80 -16.24
CA LEU A 228 -2.65 -10.72 -17.20
C LEU A 228 -2.02 -9.96 -18.38
N ARG A 229 -2.72 -8.96 -18.92
CA ARG A 229 -2.20 -8.09 -20.00
C ARG A 229 -1.03 -7.24 -19.51
N THR A 230 -1.11 -6.76 -18.28
CA THR A 230 -0.02 -5.98 -17.68
C THR A 230 1.23 -6.82 -17.52
N ALA A 231 1.10 -8.06 -17.02
CA ALA A 231 2.22 -8.99 -16.86
C ALA A 231 2.96 -9.19 -18.19
N ASP A 232 2.22 -9.50 -19.26
CA ASP A 232 2.77 -9.67 -20.62
C ASP A 232 3.54 -8.42 -21.10
N VAL A 233 2.89 -7.25 -21.04
CA VAL A 233 3.49 -5.99 -21.49
C VAL A 233 4.69 -5.56 -20.64
N LEU A 234 4.65 -5.75 -19.32
CA LEU A 234 5.77 -5.43 -18.44
C LEU A 234 6.98 -6.32 -18.75
N MET A 235 6.76 -7.62 -18.97
CA MET A 235 7.82 -8.57 -19.33
C MET A 235 8.47 -8.22 -20.67
N GLU A 236 7.67 -7.96 -21.72
CA GLU A 236 8.19 -7.56 -23.04
C GLU A 236 8.96 -6.22 -22.99
N ASN A 237 8.64 -5.37 -22.01
CA ASN A 237 9.34 -4.11 -21.76
C ASN A 237 10.47 -4.24 -20.70
N GLY A 238 10.93 -5.45 -20.40
CA GLY A 238 12.08 -5.72 -19.53
C GLY A 238 11.84 -5.46 -18.04
N THR A 239 10.59 -5.45 -17.59
CA THR A 239 10.23 -5.37 -16.16
C THR A 239 9.91 -6.78 -15.68
N ALA A 240 10.75 -7.34 -14.81
CA ALA A 240 10.53 -8.67 -14.27
C ALA A 240 9.33 -8.69 -13.31
N MET A 241 8.53 -9.74 -13.40
CA MET A 241 7.53 -10.05 -12.39
C MET A 241 8.21 -10.62 -11.14
N GLU A 242 7.69 -10.25 -9.98
CA GLU A 242 8.14 -10.76 -8.69
C GLU A 242 7.22 -11.87 -8.18
N TYR A 243 5.89 -11.65 -8.20
CA TYR A 243 4.91 -12.64 -7.73
C TYR A 243 3.53 -12.45 -8.38
N GLY A 244 2.81 -13.55 -8.62
CA GLY A 244 1.52 -13.54 -9.32
C GLY A 244 1.64 -13.62 -10.85
N PRO A 245 0.59 -13.26 -11.62
CA PRO A 245 -0.75 -12.92 -11.14
C PRO A 245 -1.42 -14.07 -10.38
N SER A 246 -2.08 -13.79 -9.27
CA SER A 246 -2.92 -14.77 -8.56
C SER A 246 -3.98 -14.07 -7.69
N ILE A 247 -4.57 -14.78 -6.72
CA ILE A 247 -5.58 -14.25 -5.79
C ILE A 247 -5.11 -14.45 -4.36
N HIS A 248 -5.16 -13.40 -3.53
CA HIS A 248 -4.93 -13.50 -2.09
C HIS A 248 -6.12 -14.19 -1.41
N GLY A 249 -5.87 -15.05 -0.42
CA GLY A 249 -6.96 -15.59 0.41
C GLY A 249 -7.61 -14.49 1.25
N ILE A 250 -6.79 -13.69 1.94
CA ILE A 250 -7.26 -12.49 2.62
C ILE A 250 -7.71 -11.47 1.58
N GLY A 251 -8.95 -10.99 1.73
CA GLY A 251 -9.51 -9.96 0.86
C GLY A 251 -10.09 -10.46 -0.45
N GLU A 252 -9.71 -11.67 -0.89
CA GLU A 252 -10.05 -12.22 -2.23
C GLU A 252 -9.64 -11.27 -3.37
N GLN A 253 -8.56 -10.50 -3.16
CA GLN A 253 -8.03 -9.56 -4.14
C GLN A 253 -7.06 -10.28 -5.09
N ASN A 254 -7.20 -10.00 -6.37
CA ASN A 254 -6.22 -10.43 -7.37
C ASN A 254 -4.98 -9.55 -7.24
N PHE A 255 -3.79 -10.12 -7.40
CA PHE A 255 -2.53 -9.37 -7.27
C PHE A 255 -1.56 -9.70 -8.40
N LEU A 256 -0.68 -8.76 -8.71
CA LEU A 256 0.51 -8.90 -9.54
C LEU A 256 1.59 -7.97 -8.95
N TYR A 257 2.72 -8.53 -8.54
CA TYR A 257 3.85 -7.80 -7.97
C TYR A 257 5.02 -7.71 -8.95
N PHE A 258 5.65 -6.55 -8.99
CA PHE A 258 6.85 -6.24 -9.76
C PHE A 258 7.60 -5.08 -9.08
N ARG A 259 8.76 -4.71 -9.63
CA ARG A 259 9.56 -3.60 -9.10
C ARG A 259 9.68 -2.48 -10.13
N GLU A 260 9.55 -1.25 -9.66
CA GLU A 260 9.88 -0.07 -10.44
C GLU A 260 11.41 0.19 -10.41
N PRO A 261 11.96 1.05 -11.29
CA PRO A 261 13.41 1.27 -11.41
C PRO A 261 14.20 1.55 -10.13
N SER A 262 13.60 2.16 -9.10
CA SER A 262 14.28 2.36 -7.81
C SER A 262 14.53 1.05 -7.04
N GLY A 263 13.84 -0.03 -7.40
CA GLY A 263 13.77 -1.29 -6.67
C GLY A 263 12.55 -1.40 -5.75
N LEU A 264 11.77 -0.33 -5.56
CA LEU A 264 10.54 -0.36 -4.76
C LEU A 264 9.52 -1.31 -5.38
N ARG A 265 8.87 -2.12 -4.54
CA ARG A 265 7.80 -3.03 -4.96
C ARG A 265 6.51 -2.29 -5.22
N VAL A 266 5.89 -2.63 -6.35
CA VAL A 266 4.57 -2.18 -6.77
C VAL A 266 3.67 -3.39 -6.93
N GLU A 267 2.44 -3.27 -6.43
CA GLU A 267 1.35 -4.18 -6.72
C GLU A 267 0.36 -3.54 -7.70
N LEU A 268 -0.06 -4.31 -8.71
CA LEU A 268 -1.28 -4.06 -9.46
C LEU A 268 -2.32 -5.09 -9.06
N ASN A 269 -3.48 -4.63 -8.61
CA ASN A 269 -4.53 -5.50 -8.07
C ASN A 269 -5.90 -5.24 -8.72
N SER A 270 -6.83 -6.18 -8.51
CA SER A 270 -8.22 -6.04 -8.94
C SER A 270 -9.16 -6.88 -8.08
N GLY A 271 -10.45 -6.56 -8.10
CA GLY A 271 -11.47 -7.31 -7.38
C GLY A 271 -11.43 -7.09 -5.87
N GLY A 272 -11.59 -8.17 -5.10
CA GLY A 272 -11.78 -8.15 -3.66
C GLY A 272 -13.23 -7.99 -3.22
N TYR A 273 -13.55 -8.44 -2.00
CA TYR A 273 -14.87 -8.23 -1.42
C TYR A 273 -15.07 -6.80 -0.93
N ARG A 274 -16.33 -6.40 -0.82
CA ARG A 274 -16.73 -5.18 -0.10
C ARG A 274 -17.41 -5.53 1.21
N ASN A 275 -16.98 -4.90 2.29
CA ASN A 275 -17.45 -5.16 3.63
C ASN A 275 -18.24 -3.97 4.19
N TYR A 276 -19.57 -4.11 4.13
CA TYR A 276 -20.51 -3.15 4.70
C TYR A 276 -20.99 -3.53 6.11
N VAL A 277 -20.39 -4.56 6.73
CA VAL A 277 -20.80 -5.08 8.04
C VAL A 277 -20.27 -4.17 9.14
N PRO A 278 -21.13 -3.46 9.89
CA PRO A 278 -20.69 -2.41 10.82
C PRO A 278 -19.98 -2.96 12.06
N ASP A 279 -20.26 -4.20 12.45
CA ASP A 279 -19.74 -4.93 13.60
C ASP A 279 -18.79 -6.06 13.19
N TRP A 280 -18.07 -5.87 12.08
CA TRP A 280 -17.11 -6.86 11.60
C TRP A 280 -16.05 -7.20 12.65
N GLU A 281 -15.89 -8.49 12.91
CA GLU A 281 -14.83 -9.04 13.74
C GLU A 281 -13.68 -9.55 12.86
N ALA A 282 -12.47 -9.10 13.16
CA ALA A 282 -11.27 -9.47 12.40
C ALA A 282 -11.10 -10.99 12.36
N ARG A 283 -10.97 -11.55 11.15
CA ARG A 283 -10.75 -12.99 10.99
C ARG A 283 -9.28 -13.34 11.16
N SER A 284 -9.01 -14.42 11.89
CA SER A 284 -7.66 -14.97 12.03
C SER A 284 -7.44 -16.07 11.00
N TRP A 285 -6.53 -15.82 10.08
CA TRP A 285 -6.04 -16.75 9.08
C TRP A 285 -4.75 -17.40 9.54
N LYS A 286 -4.44 -18.51 8.88
CA LYS A 286 -3.13 -19.16 8.93
C LYS A 286 -2.56 -19.28 7.51
N PRO A 287 -1.23 -19.35 7.34
CA PRO A 287 -0.61 -19.71 6.06
C PRO A 287 -1.28 -20.93 5.42
N SER A 288 -1.52 -22.00 6.18
CA SER A 288 -2.16 -23.24 5.70
C SER A 288 -3.57 -23.08 5.13
N LEU A 289 -4.25 -21.98 5.44
CA LEU A 289 -5.56 -21.62 4.89
C LEU A 289 -5.45 -20.86 3.56
N GLY A 290 -4.24 -20.60 3.05
CA GLY A 290 -3.99 -19.86 1.83
C GLY A 290 -4.10 -18.35 2.02
N SER A 291 -3.68 -17.81 3.17
CA SER A 291 -3.86 -16.39 3.50
C SER A 291 -3.30 -15.43 2.44
N ASN A 292 -2.15 -15.78 1.85
CA ASN A 292 -1.46 -15.06 0.78
C ASN A 292 -1.80 -15.58 -0.62
N ASN A 293 -2.29 -16.82 -0.76
CA ASN A 293 -2.66 -17.43 -2.03
C ASN A 293 -3.89 -18.33 -1.89
N PHE A 294 -5.00 -17.89 -2.48
CA PHE A 294 -6.31 -18.55 -2.42
C PHE A 294 -6.26 -20.01 -2.89
N TYR A 295 -5.49 -20.28 -3.95
CA TYR A 295 -5.42 -21.60 -4.57
C TYR A 295 -4.46 -22.56 -3.87
N ARG A 296 -3.57 -22.05 -3.00
CA ARG A 296 -2.60 -22.87 -2.24
C ARG A 296 -1.72 -23.74 -3.14
N ASN A 297 -1.44 -23.23 -4.33
CA ASN A 297 -0.76 -23.94 -5.40
C ASN A 297 0.58 -23.31 -5.81
N GLY A 298 1.03 -22.29 -5.07
CA GLY A 298 2.28 -21.59 -5.35
C GLY A 298 2.88 -20.97 -4.11
N ALA A 299 4.21 -21.16 -3.96
CA ALA A 299 4.97 -20.57 -2.87
C ALA A 299 5.09 -19.05 -3.05
N MET A 300 5.01 -18.29 -1.96
CA MET A 300 5.41 -16.88 -1.99
C MET A 300 6.95 -16.82 -2.02
N PRO A 301 7.56 -16.08 -2.97
CA PRO A 301 9.01 -15.96 -3.02
C PRO A 301 9.52 -15.16 -1.82
N HIS A 302 10.72 -15.50 -1.33
CA HIS A 302 11.35 -14.85 -0.18
C HIS A 302 11.43 -13.32 -0.31
N SER A 303 11.65 -12.85 -1.55
CA SER A 303 11.75 -11.43 -1.85
C SER A 303 10.51 -10.65 -1.41
N MET A 304 9.31 -11.24 -1.40
CA MET A 304 8.07 -10.59 -0.94
C MET A 304 8.10 -10.16 0.53
N THR A 305 9.05 -10.67 1.32
CA THR A 305 9.22 -10.25 2.72
C THR A 305 10.19 -9.08 2.89
N GLU A 306 10.90 -8.71 1.82
CA GLU A 306 11.75 -7.52 1.81
C GLU A 306 10.90 -6.25 1.95
N SER A 307 11.39 -5.30 2.73
CA SER A 307 10.82 -3.96 2.86
C SER A 307 11.89 -2.89 2.60
N PHE A 308 11.47 -1.64 2.39
CA PHE A 308 12.30 -0.55 1.89
C PHE A 308 12.28 0.65 2.84
N PRO A 309 13.41 1.34 3.10
CA PRO A 309 14.74 1.06 2.54
C PRO A 309 15.26 -0.32 2.98
N LEU A 310 16.25 -0.83 2.26
CA LEU A 310 16.87 -2.10 2.64
C LEU A 310 17.55 -1.90 4.00
N ALA A 311 17.44 -2.91 4.87
CA ALA A 311 18.03 -2.88 6.19
C ALA A 311 18.93 -4.09 6.37
N ASP A 312 20.04 -3.89 7.06
CA ASP A 312 20.88 -4.99 7.51
C ASP A 312 20.14 -5.76 8.62
N GLY A 313 20.04 -7.08 8.48
CA GLY A 313 19.38 -7.94 9.47
C GLY A 313 18.08 -8.54 8.97
N PHE A 314 17.63 -9.58 9.67
CA PHE A 314 16.60 -10.50 9.19
C PHE A 314 15.27 -9.78 8.92
N THR A 315 14.93 -9.57 7.65
CA THR A 315 13.52 -9.37 7.25
C THR A 315 12.81 -10.72 7.34
N ALA A 316 11.49 -10.76 7.47
CA ALA A 316 10.77 -11.95 7.94
C ALA A 316 10.96 -13.25 7.12
N THR A 317 11.71 -13.28 6.00
CA THR A 317 12.26 -14.52 5.45
C THR A 317 13.69 -14.44 4.89
N GLU A 318 14.50 -13.45 5.28
CA GLU A 318 15.94 -13.47 5.01
C GLU A 318 16.60 -14.43 6.01
N GLU A 319 16.66 -15.72 5.64
CA GLU A 319 17.53 -16.78 6.19
C GLU A 319 18.19 -16.49 7.56
N GLY A 320 17.40 -16.57 8.64
CA GLY A 320 17.83 -16.11 9.98
C GLY A 320 17.28 -16.84 11.19
N ALA A 321 16.56 -17.94 11.00
CA ALA A 321 16.09 -18.76 12.10
C ALA A 321 17.28 -19.47 12.81
N SER A 322 17.29 -19.56 14.14
CA SER A 322 18.17 -20.50 14.85
C SER A 322 17.95 -21.93 14.32
N GLU A 323 18.91 -22.86 14.41
CA GLU A 323 18.71 -24.25 13.91
C GLU A 323 17.41 -24.92 14.43
N GLU A 324 16.94 -24.56 15.62
CA GLU A 324 15.64 -25.00 16.17
C GLU A 324 14.45 -24.28 15.54
N MET A 325 14.56 -22.97 15.26
CA MET A 325 13.55 -22.24 14.48
C MET A 325 13.55 -22.65 13.00
N LYS A 326 14.68 -23.10 12.44
CA LYS A 326 14.77 -23.60 11.05
C LYS A 326 13.88 -24.81 10.84
N GLN A 327 13.80 -25.73 11.82
CA GLN A 327 12.87 -26.87 11.75
C GLN A 327 11.39 -26.46 11.73
N ALA A 328 11.04 -25.28 12.27
CA ALA A 328 9.66 -24.77 12.35
C ALA A 328 9.32 -23.71 11.27
N LEU A 329 10.32 -23.08 10.64
CA LEU A 329 10.19 -22.00 9.65
C LEU A 329 10.71 -22.39 8.27
N LEU A 330 10.84 -23.70 7.98
CA LEU A 330 11.02 -24.21 6.62
C LEU A 330 9.82 -23.75 5.79
N ASN A 331 9.94 -22.56 5.19
CA ASN A 331 9.03 -21.90 4.29
C ASN A 331 7.61 -22.50 4.34
N PRO A 332 6.66 -21.91 5.12
CA PRO A 332 5.32 -22.48 5.26
C PRO A 332 4.58 -22.62 3.93
N TYR A 333 5.10 -21.99 2.85
CA TYR A 333 4.58 -22.05 1.50
C TYR A 333 5.40 -22.94 0.53
N ALA A 334 6.46 -23.63 0.97
CA ALA A 334 7.34 -24.44 0.10
C ALA A 334 6.80 -25.84 -0.23
N GLU A 335 5.90 -26.40 0.58
CA GLU A 335 5.34 -27.73 0.33
C GLU A 335 4.19 -27.67 -0.67
N HIS A 336 4.43 -28.18 -1.87
CA HIS A 336 3.40 -28.31 -2.91
C HIS A 336 2.21 -29.15 -2.39
N GLY A 337 1.03 -28.53 -2.28
CA GLY A 337 -0.18 -29.20 -1.79
C GLY A 337 -0.49 -29.03 -0.30
N ARG A 338 0.26 -28.17 0.41
CA ARG A 338 -0.14 -27.66 1.72
C ARG A 338 0.06 -26.14 1.77
N GLY A 339 -1.02 -25.41 1.48
CA GLY A 339 -1.28 -24.07 2.00
C GLY A 339 -0.42 -22.94 1.45
#